data_AF-A0A951JMT8-F1
#
_entry.id   AF-A0A951JMT8-F1
#
_cell.length_a   1.000
_cell.length_b   1.000
_cell.length_c   1.000
_cell.angle_alpha   90.00
_cell.angle_beta   90.00
_cell.angle_gamma   90.00
#
_symmetry.space_group_name_H-M   'P 1'
#
loop_
_entity.id
_entity.type
_entity.pdbx_description
1 polymer ?
#
loop_
_entity_poly.entity_id
_entity_poly.type
_entity_poly.pdbx_seq_one_letter_code
_entity_poly.pdbx_strand_id
1 'polypeptide(L)'
;MRPVLYLDLDDTLVAWPDGRRGSPRGARGGRDFLRWALERYEVRWLTTWCPNGRMEPRLLRDLARMLDLPAEALQAIRGLDWSHSQCKLDGIAWMEHVVLRRPFVWLEDEYGFGDRERSFLDAHGLGGCYLHVNVSTDADALRGVHATLRDAPPALAPGAGSAPS
;
A
#
# COMPACT_ATOMS: atom_id res chain seq x y z
N MET A 1 4.84 -2.01 18.70
CA MET A 1 3.70 -1.80 17.77
C MET A 1 4.16 -2.29 16.40
N ARG A 2 3.35 -3.05 15.64
CA ARG A 2 3.74 -3.48 14.28
C ARG A 2 3.85 -2.26 13.35
N PRO A 3 4.78 -2.20 12.37
CA PRO A 3 4.77 -1.18 11.33
C PRO A 3 3.44 -1.18 10.56
N VAL A 4 3.07 -0.05 9.94
CA VAL A 4 1.89 0.03 9.07
C VAL A 4 2.29 -0.20 7.62
N LEU A 5 1.49 -0.96 6.87
CA LEU A 5 1.61 -1.05 5.41
C LEU A 5 0.35 -0.48 4.78
N TYR A 6 0.48 0.69 4.16
CA TYR A 6 -0.55 1.22 3.27
C TYR A 6 -0.39 0.58 1.91
N LEU A 7 -1.46 -0.02 1.42
CA LEU A 7 -1.41 -0.87 0.24
C LEU A 7 -2.52 -0.48 -0.73
N ASP A 8 -2.14 -0.05 -1.93
CA ASP A 8 -3.08 -0.02 -3.04
C ASP A 8 -3.33 -1.44 -3.60
N LEU A 9 -4.40 -1.57 -4.39
CA LEU A 9 -4.81 -2.81 -5.02
C LEU A 9 -4.55 -2.81 -6.52
N ASP A 10 -5.14 -1.84 -7.22
CA ASP A 10 -5.03 -1.76 -8.68
C ASP A 10 -3.57 -1.57 -9.06
N ASP A 11 -3.12 -2.32 -10.06
CA ASP A 11 -1.75 -2.30 -10.56
C ASP A 11 -0.67 -2.64 -9.49
N THR A 12 -1.05 -2.99 -8.25
CA THR A 12 -0.16 -3.40 -7.15
C THR A 12 -0.36 -4.87 -6.76
N LEU A 13 -1.56 -5.22 -6.26
CA LEU A 13 -1.98 -6.60 -5.95
C LEU A 13 -2.85 -7.21 -7.04
N VAL A 14 -3.43 -6.38 -7.90
CA VAL A 14 -4.33 -6.75 -8.98
C VAL A 14 -3.74 -6.24 -10.29
N ALA A 15 -3.37 -7.16 -11.17
CA ALA A 15 -2.84 -6.83 -12.49
C ALA A 15 -3.97 -6.70 -13.52
N TRP A 16 -3.76 -5.79 -14.47
CA TRP A 16 -4.63 -5.48 -15.60
C TRP A 16 -3.87 -5.71 -16.92
N PRO A 17 -3.54 -6.96 -17.29
CA PRO A 17 -2.63 -7.27 -18.40
C PRO A 17 -3.16 -6.83 -19.78
N ASP A 18 -4.48 -6.76 -19.94
CA ASP A 18 -5.13 -6.28 -21.16
C ASP A 18 -5.69 -4.85 -20.98
N GLY A 19 -5.09 -4.08 -20.07
CA GLY A 19 -5.57 -2.80 -19.58
C GLY A 19 -6.84 -2.91 -18.73
N ARG A 20 -7.40 -1.76 -18.31
CA ARG A 20 -8.59 -1.69 -17.42
C ARG A 20 -9.90 -2.23 -18.03
N ARG A 21 -9.86 -2.68 -19.29
CA ARG A 21 -10.99 -3.35 -19.98
C ARG A 21 -10.90 -4.88 -19.91
N GLY A 22 -9.73 -5.42 -19.56
CA GLY A 22 -9.51 -6.85 -19.39
C GLY A 22 -10.09 -7.40 -18.09
N SER A 23 -10.01 -8.73 -17.94
CA SER A 23 -10.32 -9.38 -16.66
C SER A 23 -9.13 -9.24 -15.71
N PRO A 24 -9.31 -8.62 -14.53
CA PRO A 24 -8.22 -8.47 -13.57
C PRO A 24 -7.77 -9.83 -13.06
N ARG A 25 -6.50 -9.91 -12.65
CA ARG A 25 -5.90 -11.13 -12.09
C ARG A 25 -5.08 -10.75 -10.86
N GLY A 26 -4.94 -11.67 -9.90
CA GLY A 26 -4.00 -11.47 -8.80
C GLY A 26 -2.57 -11.32 -9.33
N ALA A 27 -1.82 -10.39 -8.75
CA ALA A 27 -0.41 -10.18 -9.03
C ALA A 27 0.39 -11.48 -8.80
N ARG A 28 1.43 -11.69 -9.60
CA ARG A 28 2.32 -12.84 -9.42
C ARG A 28 3.02 -12.74 -8.06
N GLY A 29 2.78 -13.73 -7.19
CA GLY A 29 3.28 -13.70 -5.81
C GLY A 29 2.46 -12.85 -4.83
N GLY A 30 1.33 -12.27 -5.26
CA GLY A 30 0.45 -11.45 -4.41
C GLY A 30 -0.10 -12.21 -3.20
N ARG A 31 -0.41 -13.50 -3.36
CA ARG A 31 -0.81 -14.39 -2.26
C ARG A 31 0.24 -14.43 -1.14
N ASP A 32 1.47 -14.79 -1.51
CA ASP A 32 2.56 -14.99 -0.56
C ASP A 32 2.96 -13.67 0.10
N PHE A 33 3.04 -12.60 -0.71
CA PHE A 33 3.29 -11.26 -0.21
C PHE A 33 2.25 -10.83 0.82
N LEU A 34 0.95 -10.95 0.51
CA LEU A 34 -0.09 -10.46 1.42
C LEU A 34 -0.17 -11.30 2.70
N ARG A 35 0.04 -12.62 2.63
CA ARG A 35 0.15 -13.45 3.84
C ARG A 35 1.30 -13.02 4.72
N TRP A 36 2.48 -12.85 4.12
CA TRP A 36 3.67 -12.38 4.81
C TRP A 36 3.46 -10.99 5.44
N ALA A 37 2.79 -10.08 4.71
CA ALA A 37 2.51 -8.74 5.16
C ALA A 37 1.55 -8.73 6.36
N LEU A 38 0.49 -9.55 6.33
CA LEU A 38 -0.49 -9.65 7.43
C LEU A 38 0.12 -10.18 8.74
N GLU A 39 1.18 -10.99 8.65
CA GLU A 39 1.93 -11.45 9.82
C GLU A 39 2.76 -10.32 10.45
N ARG A 40 3.38 -9.46 9.63
CA ARG A 40 4.42 -8.51 10.06
C ARG A 40 3.95 -7.08 10.23
N TYR A 41 2.92 -6.69 9.49
CA TYR A 41 2.41 -5.32 9.43
C TYR A 41 0.99 -5.26 9.97
N GLU A 42 0.60 -4.06 10.38
CA GLU A 42 -0.79 -3.66 10.30
C GLU A 42 -1.06 -3.19 8.87
N VAL A 43 -1.70 -4.03 8.06
CA VAL A 43 -2.06 -3.68 6.69
C VAL A 43 -3.29 -2.78 6.71
N ARG A 44 -3.29 -1.74 5.87
CA ARG A 44 -4.40 -0.83 5.64
C ARG A 44 -4.57 -0.61 4.14
N TRP A 45 -5.81 -0.68 3.67
CA TRP A 45 -6.13 -0.40 2.28
C TRP A 45 -6.05 1.09 2.01
N LEU A 46 -5.29 1.47 0.98
CA LEU A 46 -5.24 2.82 0.45
C LEU A 46 -5.67 2.78 -1.03
N THR A 47 -6.94 2.41 -1.23
CA THR A 47 -7.50 2.11 -2.54
C THR A 47 -8.94 2.62 -2.65
N THR A 48 -9.38 2.91 -3.87
CA THR A 48 -10.76 3.33 -4.17
C THR A 48 -11.79 2.22 -3.96
N TRP A 49 -11.35 0.96 -3.80
CA TRP A 49 -12.24 -0.18 -3.52
C TRP A 49 -12.82 -0.15 -2.10
N CYS A 50 -12.38 0.81 -1.26
CA CYS A 50 -12.81 0.98 0.12
C CYS A 50 -13.33 2.40 0.41
N PRO A 51 -14.34 2.91 -0.33
CA PRO A 51 -14.75 4.32 -0.24
C PRO A 51 -15.26 4.74 1.15
N ASN A 52 -15.75 3.78 1.94
CA ASN A 52 -16.24 4.02 3.32
C ASN A 52 -15.32 3.35 4.37
N GLY A 53 -14.02 3.22 4.05
CA GLY A 53 -13.03 2.56 4.90
C GLY A 53 -13.17 1.03 5.01
N ARG A 54 -14.04 0.43 4.18
CA ARG A 54 -14.24 -1.02 4.07
C ARG A 54 -14.51 -1.40 2.63
N MET A 55 -14.01 -2.58 2.24
CA MET A 55 -14.29 -3.17 0.95
C MET A 55 -15.71 -3.75 0.91
N GLU A 56 -16.43 -3.54 -0.18
CA GLU A 56 -17.73 -4.16 -0.40
C GLU A 56 -17.59 -5.70 -0.40
N PRO A 57 -18.52 -6.47 0.20
CA PRO A 57 -18.44 -7.93 0.26
C PRO A 57 -18.25 -8.63 -1.10
N ARG A 58 -18.80 -8.08 -2.19
CA ARG A 58 -18.60 -8.63 -3.53
C ARG A 58 -17.14 -8.48 -3.99
N LEU A 59 -16.61 -7.26 -3.95
CA LEU A 59 -15.22 -6.95 -4.30
C LEU A 59 -14.24 -7.74 -3.43
N LEU A 60 -14.55 -7.89 -2.14
CA LEU A 60 -13.77 -8.69 -1.20
C LEU A 60 -13.65 -10.16 -1.63
N ARG A 61 -14.77 -10.79 -2.03
CA ARG A 61 -14.78 -12.17 -2.51
C ARG A 61 -14.02 -12.32 -3.83
N ASP A 62 -14.13 -11.33 -4.72
CA ASP A 62 -13.41 -11.35 -5.98
C ASP A 62 -11.90 -11.20 -5.76
N LEU A 63 -11.47 -10.28 -4.89
CA LEU A 63 -10.07 -10.14 -4.49
C LEU A 63 -9.52 -11.42 -3.82
N ALA A 64 -10.30 -11.99 -2.89
CA ALA A 64 -9.96 -13.25 -2.23
C ALA A 64 -9.73 -14.37 -3.23
N ARG A 65 -10.59 -14.49 -4.25
CA ARG A 65 -10.44 -15.46 -5.35
C ARG A 65 -9.20 -15.18 -6.20
N MET A 66 -8.96 -13.92 -6.56
CA MET A 66 -7.80 -13.52 -7.37
C MET A 66 -6.46 -13.81 -6.67
N LEU A 67 -6.41 -13.65 -5.35
CA LEU A 67 -5.22 -13.87 -4.54
C LEU A 67 -5.14 -15.29 -3.94
N ASP A 68 -6.14 -16.14 -4.16
CA ASP A 68 -6.23 -17.48 -3.55
C ASP A 68 -6.07 -17.41 -2.01
N LEU A 69 -6.85 -16.54 -1.38
CA LEU A 69 -6.89 -16.30 0.05
C LEU A 69 -8.32 -16.42 0.60
N PRO A 70 -8.49 -16.78 1.89
CA PRO A 70 -9.79 -16.70 2.54
C PRO A 70 -10.23 -15.23 2.65
N ALA A 71 -11.51 -14.96 2.35
CA ALA A 71 -12.05 -13.59 2.38
C ALA A 71 -12.00 -12.99 3.80
N GLU A 72 -12.07 -13.82 4.83
CA GLU A 72 -11.99 -13.44 6.24
C GLU A 72 -10.64 -12.79 6.57
N ALA A 73 -9.54 -13.25 5.96
CA ALA A 73 -8.23 -12.65 6.14
C ALA A 73 -8.17 -11.22 5.57
N LEU A 74 -8.94 -10.95 4.52
CA LEU A 74 -9.01 -9.64 3.88
C LEU A 74 -10.03 -8.71 4.56
N GLN A 75 -11.10 -9.29 5.14
CA GLN A 75 -12.18 -8.54 5.78
C GLN A 75 -11.72 -7.72 6.99
N ALA A 76 -10.67 -8.21 7.68
CA ALA A 76 -10.10 -7.55 8.84
C ALA A 76 -9.34 -6.26 8.48
N ILE A 77 -8.90 -6.12 7.23
CA ILE A 77 -8.09 -4.99 6.77
C ILE A 77 -9.01 -3.78 6.56
N ARG A 78 -8.67 -2.67 7.22
CA ARG A 78 -9.41 -1.42 7.10
C ARG A 78 -8.89 -0.62 5.92
N GLY A 79 -9.82 -0.04 5.16
CA GLY A 79 -9.49 1.03 4.23
C GLY A 79 -9.51 2.38 4.90
N LEU A 80 -8.88 3.32 4.22
CA LEU A 80 -8.83 4.72 4.62
C LEU A 80 -9.62 5.50 3.60
N ASP A 81 -10.50 6.38 4.08
CA ASP A 81 -11.24 7.26 3.19
C ASP A 81 -10.36 8.45 2.81
N TRP A 82 -9.95 8.47 1.55
CA TRP A 82 -9.27 9.59 0.89
C TRP A 82 -10.05 10.05 -0.35
N SER A 83 -11.27 9.52 -0.53
CA SER A 83 -12.06 9.68 -1.76
C SER A 83 -12.53 11.11 -1.97
N HIS A 84 -12.73 11.85 -0.88
CA HIS A 84 -13.21 13.23 -0.90
C HIS A 84 -12.14 14.24 -1.33
N SER A 85 -10.86 13.97 -1.02
CA SER A 85 -9.77 14.91 -1.29
C SER A 85 -9.02 14.62 -2.60
N GLN A 86 -9.29 13.48 -3.23
CA GLN A 86 -8.59 13.00 -4.44
C GLN A 86 -7.07 12.90 -4.24
N CYS A 87 -6.61 12.76 -2.99
CA CYS A 87 -5.19 12.71 -2.62
C CYS A 87 -4.96 11.57 -1.62
N LYS A 88 -4.23 10.52 -2.04
CA LYS A 88 -3.95 9.35 -1.19
C LYS A 88 -3.16 9.70 0.09
N LEU A 89 -2.35 10.77 0.07
CA LEU A 89 -1.65 11.24 1.28
C LEU A 89 -2.61 11.59 2.41
N ASP A 90 -3.82 12.05 2.12
CA ASP A 90 -4.79 12.42 3.16
C ASP A 90 -5.35 11.19 3.87
N GLY A 91 -5.27 10.02 3.23
CA GLY A 91 -5.62 8.75 3.85
C GLY A 91 -4.58 8.28 4.87
N ILE A 92 -3.34 8.76 4.81
CA ILE A 92 -2.27 8.33 5.73
C ILE A 92 -2.52 8.90 7.13
N ALA A 93 -2.41 8.04 8.16
CA ALA A 93 -2.57 8.45 9.55
C ALA A 93 -1.33 9.20 10.06
N TRP A 94 -1.11 10.42 9.60
CA TRP A 94 0.11 11.21 9.85
C TRP A 94 0.46 11.37 11.32
N MET A 95 -0.53 11.49 12.22
CA MET A 95 -0.30 11.53 13.66
C MET A 95 0.45 10.29 14.16
N GLU A 96 0.15 9.10 13.66
CA GLU A 96 0.86 7.88 14.05
C GLU A 96 2.33 7.92 13.62
N HIS A 97 2.61 8.48 12.45
CA HIS A 97 3.95 8.39 11.84
C HIS A 97 4.85 9.55 12.24
N VAL A 98 4.32 10.76 12.30
CA VAL A 98 5.08 11.98 12.60
C VAL A 98 5.20 12.20 14.11
N VAL A 99 4.08 12.06 14.84
CA VAL A 99 4.06 12.32 16.29
C VAL A 99 4.45 11.08 17.07
N LEU A 100 3.77 9.94 16.81
CA LEU A 100 4.02 8.69 17.54
C LEU A 100 5.19 7.88 16.97
N ARG A 101 5.83 8.37 15.90
CA ARG A 101 7.00 7.74 15.27
C ARG A 101 6.78 6.28 14.88
N ARG A 102 5.56 5.89 14.54
CA ARG A 102 5.28 4.54 14.08
C ARG A 102 5.85 4.35 12.66
N PRO A 103 6.71 3.35 12.40
CA PRO A 103 7.19 3.10 11.04
C PRO A 103 6.03 2.74 10.11
N PHE A 104 6.13 3.16 8.85
CA PHE A 104 5.21 2.73 7.82
C PHE A 104 5.89 2.53 6.48
N VAL A 105 5.22 1.76 5.63
CA VAL A 105 5.50 1.61 4.21
C VAL A 105 4.23 1.93 3.44
N TRP A 106 4.37 2.55 2.29
CA TRP A 106 3.32 2.73 1.30
C TRP A 106 3.76 2.09 -0.02
N LEU A 107 3.00 1.09 -0.46
CA LEU A 107 3.15 0.46 -1.77
C LEU A 107 2.10 1.02 -2.74
N GLU A 108 2.56 1.48 -3.90
CA GLU A 108 1.77 2.28 -4.83
C GLU A 108 2.21 2.08 -6.28
N ASP A 109 1.27 2.10 -7.23
CA ASP A 109 1.51 1.81 -8.65
C ASP A 109 1.71 3.05 -9.53
N GLU A 110 1.44 4.23 -8.97
CA GLU A 110 1.00 5.34 -9.80
C GLU A 110 2.08 5.96 -10.70
N TYR A 111 1.69 6.13 -11.97
CA TYR A 111 2.30 7.04 -12.95
C TYR A 111 1.40 8.29 -13.09
N GLY A 112 1.92 9.47 -12.74
CA GLY A 112 1.33 10.76 -13.12
C GLY A 112 0.82 11.66 -11.98
N PHE A 113 0.49 11.11 -10.81
CA PHE A 113 0.25 11.90 -9.59
C PHE A 113 1.41 11.79 -8.61
N GLY A 114 2.01 10.60 -8.48
CA GLY A 114 3.06 10.27 -7.49
C GLY A 114 4.30 11.18 -7.40
N ASP A 115 4.61 12.03 -8.39
CA ASP A 115 5.72 13.00 -8.26
C ASP A 115 5.44 14.02 -7.15
N ARG A 116 4.18 14.42 -6.96
CA ARG A 116 3.80 15.35 -5.89
C ARG A 116 3.90 14.67 -4.53
N GLU A 117 3.37 13.47 -4.40
CA GLU A 117 3.38 12.71 -3.15
C GLU A 117 4.80 12.31 -2.77
N ARG A 118 5.59 11.86 -3.74
CA ARG A 118 7.00 11.56 -3.53
C ARG A 118 7.80 12.80 -3.14
N SER A 119 7.60 13.92 -3.84
CA SER A 119 8.25 15.19 -3.45
C SER A 119 7.86 15.63 -2.04
N PHE A 120 6.59 15.46 -1.66
CA PHE A 120 6.14 15.72 -0.30
C PHE A 120 6.86 14.82 0.72
N LEU A 121 6.92 13.51 0.47
CA LEU A 121 7.61 12.56 1.34
C LEU A 121 9.10 12.88 1.47
N ASP A 122 9.78 13.14 0.35
CA ASP A 122 11.20 13.48 0.32
C ASP A 122 11.49 14.77 1.09
N ALA A 123 10.67 15.82 0.90
CA ALA A 123 10.79 17.09 1.62
C ALA A 123 10.65 16.95 3.14
N HIS A 124 10.00 15.88 3.61
CA HIS A 124 9.82 15.58 5.03
C HIS A 124 10.74 14.45 5.54
N GLY A 125 11.70 13.99 4.72
CA GLY A 125 12.61 12.90 5.09
C GLY A 125 11.95 11.52 5.19
N LEU A 126 10.80 11.35 4.52
CA LEU A 126 9.98 10.13 4.50
C LEU A 126 10.05 9.37 3.18
N GLY A 127 10.92 9.76 2.25
CA GLY A 127 11.07 9.12 0.94
C GLY A 127 11.30 7.60 1.02
N GLY A 128 12.00 7.13 2.05
CA GLY A 128 12.26 5.70 2.27
C GLY A 128 11.03 4.88 2.69
N CYS A 129 9.89 5.53 2.98
CA CYS A 129 8.64 4.86 3.30
C CYS A 129 7.82 4.50 2.05
N TYR A 130 8.13 5.07 0.88
CA TYR A 130 7.40 4.83 -0.37
C TYR A 130 8.15 3.83 -1.25
N LEU A 131 7.43 2.80 -1.72
CA LEU A 131 7.94 1.83 -2.68
C LEU A 131 7.00 1.75 -3.88
N HIS A 132 7.51 2.11 -5.05
CA HIS A 132 6.79 1.99 -6.29
C HIS A 132 6.68 0.53 -6.73
N VAL A 133 5.50 0.12 -7.19
CA VAL A 133 5.22 -1.23 -7.69
C VAL A 133 4.12 -1.17 -8.73
N ASN A 134 4.39 -1.56 -9.97
CA ASN A 134 3.35 -1.67 -10.99
C ASN A 134 3.39 -3.05 -11.66
N VAL A 135 2.49 -3.94 -11.24
CA VAL A 135 2.42 -5.32 -11.72
C VAL A 135 1.78 -5.47 -13.10
N SER A 136 1.11 -4.43 -13.59
CA SER A 136 0.55 -4.40 -14.94
C SER A 136 1.61 -4.04 -15.98
N THR A 137 2.64 -3.27 -15.62
CA THR A 137 3.79 -2.96 -16.49
C THR A 137 4.96 -3.92 -16.27
N ASP A 138 5.17 -4.40 -15.04
CA ASP A 138 6.18 -5.40 -14.68
C ASP A 138 5.59 -6.47 -13.76
N ALA A 139 5.28 -7.64 -14.33
CA ALA A 139 4.65 -8.75 -13.63
C ALA A 139 5.45 -9.29 -12.42
N ASP A 140 6.76 -9.00 -12.31
CA ASP A 140 7.60 -9.43 -11.19
C ASP A 140 7.87 -8.30 -10.17
N ALA A 141 7.38 -7.08 -10.39
CA ALA A 141 7.63 -5.91 -9.53
C ALA A 141 7.29 -6.17 -8.04
N LEU A 142 6.13 -6.79 -7.76
CA LEU A 142 5.71 -7.09 -6.39
C LEU A 142 6.65 -8.08 -5.69
N ARG A 143 7.25 -9.03 -6.43
CA ARG A 143 8.24 -9.96 -5.87
C ARG A 143 9.54 -9.25 -5.54
N GLY A 144 9.96 -8.31 -6.39
CA GLY A 144 11.11 -7.44 -6.12
C GLY A 144 10.91 -6.64 -4.83
N VAL A 145 9.79 -5.96 -4.70
CA VAL A 145 9.44 -5.20 -3.49
C VAL A 145 9.33 -6.10 -2.25
N HIS A 146 8.72 -7.28 -2.39
CA HIS A 146 8.65 -8.25 -1.30
C HIS A 146 10.04 -8.68 -0.82
N ALA A 147 10.99 -8.93 -1.72
CA ALA A 147 12.37 -9.25 -1.34
C ALA A 147 13.03 -8.08 -0.60
N THR A 148 12.91 -6.85 -1.14
CA THR A 148 13.43 -5.63 -0.49
C THR A 148 12.92 -5.47 0.93
N LEU A 149 11.61 -5.60 1.14
CA LEU A 149 10.99 -5.42 2.47
C LEU A 149 11.35 -6.55 3.44
N ARG A 150 11.64 -7.75 2.94
CA ARG A 150 12.12 -8.87 3.77
C ARG A 150 13.53 -8.65 4.29
N ASP A 151 14.39 -8.10 3.45
CA ASP A 151 15.81 -7.94 3.76
C ASP A 151 16.10 -6.63 4.51
N ALA A 152 15.29 -5.60 4.26
CA ALA A 152 15.39 -4.29 4.89
C ALA A 152 13.99 -3.80 5.34
N PRO A 153 13.53 -4.16 6.55
CA PRO A 153 12.27 -3.64 7.07
C PRO A 153 12.36 -2.10 7.21
N PRO A 154 11.22 -1.39 7.12
CA PRO A 154 11.20 0.07 7.18
C PRO A 154 11.86 0.57 8.45
N ALA A 155 12.87 1.43 8.27
CA ALA A 155 13.48 2.16 9.37
C ALA A 155 12.48 3.19 9.92
N LEU A 156 12.63 3.53 11.20
CA LEU A 156 11.94 4.69 11.77
C LEU A 156 12.33 5.93 10.94
N ALA A 157 11.35 6.76 10.61
CA ALA A 157 11.63 8.08 10.06
C ALA A 157 12.66 8.77 10.97
N PRO A 158 13.75 9.32 10.42
CA PRO A 158 14.75 10.00 11.23
C PRO A 158 14.04 11.03 12.10
N GLY A 159 14.43 11.08 13.38
CA GLY A 159 13.94 12.08 14.29
C GLY A 159 14.09 13.44 13.62
N ALA A 160 12.98 14.15 13.33
CA ALA A 160 12.99 15.55 12.90
C ALA A 160 14.08 16.27 13.70
N GLY A 161 15.24 16.46 13.07
CA GLY A 161 16.34 17.20 13.65
C GLY A 161 15.76 18.58 13.94
N SER A 162 15.98 19.05 15.16
CA SER A 162 15.60 20.37 15.62
C SER A 162 15.74 21.36 14.47
N ALA A 163 14.61 21.94 14.03
CA ALA A 163 14.66 23.01 13.05
C ALA A 163 15.63 24.07 13.60
N PRO A 164 16.60 24.58 12.81
CA PRO A 164 17.44 25.66 13.26
C PRO A 164 16.53 26.83 13.65
N SER A 165 16.67 27.26 14.90
CA SER A 165 15.93 28.37 15.51
C SER A 165 16.33 29.70 14.87
#